data_AF-X1JXD5-F1
#
_entry.id   AF-X1JXD5-F1
#
_cell.length_a   1.000
_cell.length_b   1.000
_cell.length_c   1.000
_cell.angle_alpha   90.00
_cell.angle_beta   90.00
_cell.angle_gamma   90.00
#
_symmetry.space_group_name_H-M   'P 1'
#
loop_
_entity.id
_entity.type
_entity.pdbx_description
1 polymer ?
#
loop_
_entity_poly.entity_id
_entity_poly.type
_entity_poly.pdbx_seq_one_letter_code
_entity_poly.pdbx_strand_id
1 'polypeptide(L)'
;YAVLSKDRQKVVKCAFELMKRQLASNKFDKEATGKEKSTVKEALNTLLPVVINQPMRPILKDLGLEFGLLAFNWNKVFGKRPDIAAVVVTIKNVVEKTLSLMEAIDIIKSLTNRVRDMERFSPPAFELSKHYLKSLGGD
;
A
#
# COMPACT_ATOMS: atom_id res chain seq x y z
N TYR A 1 -15.47 -4.75 10.09
CA TYR A 1 -15.35 -3.86 8.92
C TYR A 1 -14.87 -4.66 7.72
N ALA A 2 -15.76 -4.96 6.77
CA ALA A 2 -15.41 -5.70 5.56
C ALA A 2 -14.76 -4.74 4.54
N VAL A 3 -13.57 -5.07 4.07
CA VAL A 3 -12.79 -4.30 3.07
C VAL A 3 -13.50 -4.28 1.69
N LEU A 4 -14.36 -5.27 1.46
CA LEU A 4 -15.12 -5.47 0.22
C LEU A 4 -16.57 -5.83 0.55
N SER A 5 -17.52 -5.45 -0.31
CA SER A 5 -18.90 -5.94 -0.21
C SER A 5 -18.96 -7.46 -0.43
N LYS A 6 -20.00 -8.13 0.09
CA LYS A 6 -20.13 -9.60 0.01
C LYS A 6 -20.03 -10.14 -1.42
N ASP A 7 -20.59 -9.42 -2.40
CA ASP A 7 -20.56 -9.83 -3.80
C ASP A 7 -19.16 -9.68 -4.40
N ARG A 8 -18.46 -8.58 -4.08
CA ARG A 8 -17.06 -8.37 -4.49
C ARG A 8 -16.11 -9.40 -3.90
N GLN A 9 -16.34 -9.79 -2.63
CA GLN A 9 -15.56 -10.85 -1.99
C GLN A 9 -15.72 -12.20 -2.71
N LYS A 10 -16.94 -12.53 -3.16
CA LYS A 10 -17.17 -13.76 -3.92
C LYS A 10 -16.38 -13.78 -5.22
N VAL A 11 -16.39 -12.68 -5.98
CA VAL A 11 -15.64 -12.57 -7.25
C VAL A 11 -14.15 -12.76 -7.02
N VAL A 12 -13.57 -12.05 -6.03
CA VAL A 12 -12.15 -12.17 -5.69
C VAL A 12 -11.80 -13.58 -5.23
N LYS A 13 -12.64 -14.20 -4.39
CA LYS A 13 -12.44 -15.58 -3.91
C LYS A 13 -12.52 -16.61 -5.05
N CYS A 14 -13.48 -16.46 -5.96
CA CYS A 14 -13.59 -17.34 -7.12
C CYS A 14 -12.35 -17.25 -8.02
N ALA A 15 -11.85 -16.05 -8.28
CA ALA A 15 -10.62 -15.86 -9.04
C ALA A 15 -9.40 -16.44 -8.30
N PHE A 16 -9.30 -16.26 -6.99
CA PHE A 16 -8.22 -16.82 -6.17
C PHE A 16 -8.17 -18.35 -6.25
N GLU A 17 -9.30 -19.02 -6.01
CA GLU A 17 -9.38 -20.48 -6.06
C GLU A 17 -9.10 -21.03 -7.46
N LEU A 18 -9.56 -20.32 -8.50
CA LEU A 18 -9.26 -20.66 -9.89
C LEU A 18 -7.74 -20.63 -10.15
N MET A 19 -7.09 -19.51 -9.83
CA MET A 19 -5.65 -19.34 -10.06
C MET A 19 -4.83 -20.35 -9.27
N LYS A 20 -5.17 -20.56 -8.00
CA LYS A 20 -4.53 -21.56 -7.14
C LYS A 20 -4.67 -22.97 -7.69
N ARG A 21 -5.88 -23.36 -8.12
CA ARG A 21 -6.13 -24.69 -8.70
C ARG A 21 -5.34 -24.91 -9.97
N GLN A 22 -5.28 -23.92 -10.86
CA GLN A 22 -4.54 -24.05 -12.11
C GLN A 22 -3.03 -24.12 -11.88
N LEU A 23 -2.48 -23.25 -11.02
CA LEU A 23 -1.06 -23.30 -10.64
C LEU A 23 -0.68 -24.61 -9.94
N ALA A 24 -1.56 -25.17 -9.11
CA ALA A 24 -1.33 -26.47 -8.47
C ALA A 24 -1.45 -27.66 -9.42
N SER A 25 -2.06 -27.50 -10.60
CA SER A 25 -2.40 -28.62 -11.48
C SER A 25 -1.21 -29.21 -12.25
N ASN A 26 0.00 -28.63 -12.16
CA ASN A 26 1.23 -29.01 -12.89
C ASN A 26 1.07 -29.16 -14.42
N LYS A 27 -0.10 -28.83 -14.99
CA LYS A 27 -0.43 -28.89 -16.41
C LYS A 27 -0.25 -27.51 -17.03
N PHE A 28 1.01 -27.07 -17.10
CA PHE A 28 1.38 -25.74 -17.58
C PHE A 28 1.16 -25.55 -19.10
N ASP A 29 0.97 -26.64 -19.84
CA ASP A 29 0.77 -26.60 -21.29
C ASP A 29 -0.63 -26.10 -21.71
N LYS A 30 -1.59 -26.06 -20.77
CA LYS A 30 -2.95 -25.65 -21.07
C LYS A 30 -3.17 -24.17 -20.75
N GLU A 31 -3.32 -23.35 -21.79
CA GLU A 31 -3.71 -21.94 -21.63
C GLU A 31 -5.10 -21.79 -20.99
N ALA A 32 -5.29 -20.75 -20.17
CA ALA A 32 -6.58 -20.47 -19.56
C ALA A 32 -7.63 -20.10 -20.62
N THR A 33 -8.86 -20.48 -20.38
CA THR A 33 -9.99 -20.13 -21.26
C THR A 33 -10.30 -18.64 -21.19
N GLY A 34 -10.92 -18.08 -22.24
CA GLY A 34 -11.31 -16.66 -22.26
C GLY A 34 -12.18 -16.26 -21.07
N LYS A 35 -13.07 -17.15 -20.61
CA LYS A 35 -13.92 -16.94 -19.43
C LYS A 35 -13.09 -16.84 -18.14
N GLU A 36 -12.14 -17.76 -17.94
CA GLU A 36 -11.23 -17.76 -16.78
C GLU A 36 -10.39 -16.48 -16.73
N LYS A 37 -9.85 -16.06 -17.87
CA LYS A 37 -9.11 -14.79 -18.00
C LYS A 37 -9.98 -13.59 -17.63
N SER A 38 -11.24 -13.57 -18.08
CA SER A 38 -12.18 -12.50 -17.73
C SER A 38 -12.52 -12.48 -16.24
N THR A 39 -12.68 -13.64 -15.60
CA THR A 39 -12.91 -13.74 -14.15
C THR A 39 -11.76 -13.15 -13.35
N VAL A 40 -10.51 -13.45 -13.72
CA VAL A 40 -9.31 -12.90 -13.05
C VAL A 40 -9.24 -11.38 -13.24
N LYS A 41 -9.51 -10.90 -14.47
CA LYS A 41 -9.55 -9.47 -14.77
C LYS A 41 -10.63 -8.74 -13.97
N GLU A 42 -11.83 -9.31 -13.87
CA GLU A 42 -12.94 -8.74 -13.12
C GLU A 42 -12.60 -8.62 -11.62
N ALA A 43 -11.98 -9.65 -11.05
CA ALA A 43 -11.50 -9.61 -9.67
C ALA A 43 -10.45 -8.50 -9.45
N LEU A 44 -9.48 -8.37 -10.36
CA LEU A 44 -8.48 -7.30 -10.30
C LEU A 44 -9.10 -5.90 -10.44
N ASN A 45 -10.04 -5.74 -11.37
CA ASN A 45 -10.79 -4.49 -11.55
C ASN A 45 -11.69 -4.16 -10.36
N THR A 46 -12.12 -5.16 -9.61
CA THR A 46 -12.87 -4.98 -8.35
C THR A 46 -11.95 -4.53 -7.22
N LEU A 47 -10.72 -5.04 -7.19
CA LEU A 47 -9.74 -4.76 -6.16
C LEU A 47 -9.05 -3.39 -6.36
N LEU A 48 -8.74 -3.03 -7.60
CA LEU A 48 -8.05 -1.78 -7.95
C LEU A 48 -8.68 -0.51 -7.36
N PRO A 49 -9.98 -0.21 -7.52
CA PRO A 49 -10.59 1.00 -6.96
C PRO A 49 -10.61 0.99 -5.42
N VAL A 50 -10.56 -0.19 -4.80
CA VAL A 50 -10.51 -0.33 -3.34
C VAL A 50 -9.11 0.03 -2.84
N VAL A 51 -8.08 -0.47 -3.53
CA VAL A 51 -6.67 -0.16 -3.26
C VAL A 51 -6.36 1.33 -3.47
N ILE A 52 -6.99 1.98 -4.46
CA ILE A 52 -6.77 3.41 -4.75
C ILE A 52 -7.51 4.32 -3.75
N ASN A 53 -8.78 4.05 -3.46
CA ASN A 53 -9.64 5.01 -2.78
C ASN A 53 -9.78 4.80 -1.27
N GLN A 54 -9.38 3.63 -0.75
CA GLN A 54 -9.47 3.36 0.68
C GLN A 54 -8.14 3.60 1.39
N PRO A 55 -8.16 4.02 2.67
CA PRO A 55 -6.96 4.04 3.50
C PRO A 55 -6.25 2.68 3.47
N MET A 56 -4.96 2.69 3.19
CA MET A 56 -4.15 1.48 3.05
C MET A 56 -3.90 0.81 4.41
N ARG A 57 -4.87 0.01 4.85
CA ARG A 57 -4.75 -0.82 6.06
C ARG A 57 -3.82 -2.01 5.79
N PRO A 58 -3.12 -2.55 6.81
CA PRO A 58 -2.23 -3.70 6.64
C PRO A 58 -2.89 -4.88 5.91
N ILE A 59 -4.13 -5.22 6.25
CA ILE A 59 -4.88 -6.30 5.59
C ILE A 59 -5.10 -6.04 4.10
N LEU A 60 -5.39 -4.80 3.71
CA LEU A 60 -5.61 -4.44 2.30
C LEU A 60 -4.29 -4.43 1.52
N LYS A 61 -3.20 -4.02 2.18
CA LYS A 61 -1.83 -4.10 1.64
C LYS A 61 -1.46 -5.55 1.35
N ASP A 62 -1.58 -6.43 2.34
CA ASP A 62 -1.20 -7.85 2.19
C ASP A 62 -2.07 -8.52 1.13
N LEU A 63 -3.38 -8.25 1.14
CA LEU A 63 -4.28 -8.71 0.09
C LEU A 63 -3.85 -8.22 -1.30
N GLY A 64 -3.51 -6.94 -1.46
CA GLY A 64 -3.10 -6.36 -2.73
C GLY A 64 -1.81 -6.96 -3.28
N LEU A 65 -0.80 -7.18 -2.41
CA LEU A 65 0.48 -7.76 -2.79
C LEU A 65 0.37 -9.25 -3.10
N GLU A 66 -0.24 -10.04 -2.22
CA GLU A 66 -0.37 -11.49 -2.38
C GLU A 66 -1.29 -11.84 -3.56
N PHE A 67 -2.44 -11.17 -3.67
CA PHE A 67 -3.34 -11.38 -4.80
C PHE A 67 -2.72 -10.92 -6.12
N GLY A 68 -2.00 -9.79 -6.11
CA GLY A 68 -1.25 -9.29 -7.26
C GLY A 68 -0.16 -10.27 -7.70
N LEU A 69 0.61 -10.82 -6.77
CA LEU A 69 1.66 -11.80 -7.04
C LEU A 69 1.08 -13.10 -7.63
N LEU A 70 -0.01 -13.59 -7.05
CA LEU A 70 -0.71 -14.77 -7.57
C LEU A 70 -1.20 -14.53 -9.01
N ALA A 71 -1.84 -13.39 -9.26
CA ALA A 71 -2.34 -13.02 -10.57
C ALA A 71 -1.20 -12.82 -11.59
N PHE A 72 -0.07 -12.26 -11.18
CA PHE A 72 1.13 -12.12 -12.02
C PHE A 72 1.65 -13.48 -12.46
N ASN A 73 1.90 -14.37 -11.50
CA ASN A 73 2.43 -15.71 -11.76
C ASN A 73 1.47 -16.52 -12.63
N TRP A 74 0.18 -16.47 -12.30
CA TRP A 74 -0.86 -17.11 -13.09
C TRP A 74 -0.91 -16.57 -14.51
N ASN A 75 -0.86 -15.25 -14.70
CA ASN A 75 -0.92 -14.64 -16.02
C ASN A 75 0.33 -14.95 -16.86
N LYS A 76 1.51 -15.05 -16.24
CA LYS A 76 2.75 -15.44 -16.92
C LYS A 76 2.66 -16.85 -17.53
N VAL A 77 1.96 -17.74 -16.85
CA VAL A 77 1.89 -19.17 -17.21
C VAL A 77 0.65 -19.47 -18.06
N PHE A 78 -0.53 -19.09 -17.59
CA PHE A 78 -1.83 -19.49 -18.17
C PHE A 78 -2.57 -18.35 -18.88
N GLY A 79 -2.50 -17.12 -18.34
CA GLY A 79 -3.32 -16.01 -18.83
C GLY A 79 -2.80 -15.39 -20.13
N LYS A 80 -1.48 -15.21 -20.23
CA LYS A 80 -0.74 -14.59 -21.35
C LYS A 80 -1.40 -13.30 -21.86
N ARG A 81 -1.96 -12.50 -20.94
CA ARG A 81 -2.76 -11.32 -21.26
C ARG A 81 -2.07 -10.04 -20.79
N PRO A 82 -1.77 -9.10 -21.70
CA PRO A 82 -1.06 -7.87 -21.34
C PRO A 82 -1.93 -6.95 -20.46
N ASP A 83 -3.25 -6.97 -20.63
CA ASP A 83 -4.16 -6.15 -19.84
C ASP A 83 -4.24 -6.58 -18.37
N ILE A 84 -4.15 -7.89 -18.09
CA ILE A 84 -4.04 -8.40 -16.71
C ILE A 84 -2.71 -7.97 -16.08
N ALA A 85 -1.61 -8.07 -16.84
CA ALA A 85 -0.29 -7.64 -16.35
C ALA A 85 -0.28 -6.15 -15.98
N ALA A 86 -0.87 -5.29 -16.82
CA ALA A 86 -0.95 -3.85 -16.57
C ALA A 86 -1.70 -3.51 -15.26
N VAL A 87 -2.84 -4.18 -15.01
CA VAL A 87 -3.62 -3.95 -13.79
C VAL A 87 -2.85 -4.43 -12.56
N VAL A 88 -2.19 -5.58 -12.63
CA VAL A 88 -1.37 -6.10 -11.52
C VAL A 88 -0.22 -5.15 -11.18
N VAL A 89 0.49 -4.64 -12.19
CA VAL A 89 1.56 -3.66 -11.99
C VAL A 89 1.01 -2.37 -11.36
N THR A 90 -0.18 -1.95 -11.76
CA THR A 90 -0.82 -0.76 -11.19
C THR A 90 -1.14 -0.97 -9.70
N ILE A 91 -1.75 -2.11 -9.34
CA ILE A 91 -2.04 -2.45 -7.94
C ILE A 91 -0.76 -2.45 -7.11
N LYS A 92 0.30 -3.12 -7.60
CA LYS A 92 1.61 -3.16 -6.94
C LYS A 92 2.16 -1.75 -6.71
N ASN A 93 2.21 -0.93 -7.76
CA ASN A 93 2.75 0.43 -7.70
C ASN A 93 1.97 1.32 -6.73
N VAL A 94 0.63 1.20 -6.68
CA VAL A 94 -0.18 1.95 -5.72
C VAL A 94 0.16 1.52 -4.30
N VAL A 95 0.19 0.23 -4.02
CA VAL A 95 0.50 -0.28 -2.67
C VAL A 95 1.90 0.15 -2.22
N GLU A 96 2.91 0.01 -3.07
CA GLU A 96 4.29 0.40 -2.76
C GLU A 96 4.45 1.91 -2.57
N LYS A 97 3.86 2.74 -3.44
CA LYS A 97 3.92 4.20 -3.27
C LYS A 97 3.21 4.68 -2.01
N THR A 98 2.12 4.01 -1.63
CA THR A 98 1.41 4.35 -0.39
C THR A 98 2.26 4.04 0.85
N LEU A 99 3.13 3.03 0.79
CA LEU A 99 4.12 2.76 1.83
C LEU A 99 5.09 3.94 2.00
N SER A 100 5.67 4.42 0.89
CA SER A 100 6.61 5.55 0.92
C SER A 100 5.96 6.84 1.44
N LEU A 101 4.67 7.04 1.19
CA LEU A 101 3.93 8.18 1.74
C LEU A 101 3.73 8.07 3.26
N MET A 102 3.48 6.87 3.79
CA MET A 102 3.40 6.66 5.24
C MET A 102 4.76 6.92 5.92
N GLU A 103 5.85 6.43 5.31
CA GLU A 103 7.21 6.71 5.79
C GLU A 103 7.50 8.22 5.79
N ALA A 104 7.12 8.94 4.74
CA ALA A 104 7.26 10.39 4.67
C ALA A 104 6.45 11.11 5.76
N ILE A 105 5.23 10.65 6.05
CA ILE A 105 4.40 11.20 7.14
C ILE A 105 5.10 11.02 8.49
N ASP A 106 5.69 9.86 8.76
CA ASP A 106 6.36 9.61 10.03
C ASP A 106 7.65 10.44 10.18
N ILE A 107 8.37 10.68 9.09
CA ILE A 107 9.49 11.65 9.06
C ILE A 107 8.98 13.07 9.39
N ILE A 108 7.89 13.51 8.77
CA ILE A 108 7.32 14.85 9.02
C ILE A 108 6.88 15.00 10.48
N LYS A 109 6.25 13.98 11.06
CA LYS A 109 5.90 13.98 12.50
C LYS A 109 7.14 14.11 13.37
N SER A 110 8.20 13.35 13.06
CA SER A 110 9.48 13.42 13.78
C SER A 110 10.11 14.81 13.71
N LEU A 111 10.14 15.42 12.52
CA LEU A 111 10.63 16.78 12.33
C LEU A 111 9.79 17.80 13.10
N THR A 112 8.47 17.68 13.05
CA THR A 112 7.55 18.58 13.78
C THR A 112 7.77 18.50 15.29
N ASN A 113 8.00 17.30 15.83
CA ASN A 113 8.33 17.12 17.24
C ASN A 113 9.67 17.77 17.58
N ARG A 114 10.71 17.59 16.75
CA ARG A 114 12.01 18.24 16.96
C ARG A 114 11.92 19.77 16.93
N VAL A 115 11.14 20.34 16.00
CA VAL A 115 10.90 21.79 15.96
C VAL A 115 10.20 22.27 17.23
N ARG A 116 9.17 21.55 17.68
CA ARG A 116 8.48 21.87 18.93
C ARG A 116 9.39 21.78 20.15
N ASP A 117 10.27 20.78 20.18
CA ASP A 117 11.25 20.61 21.25
C ASP A 117 12.29 21.75 21.22
N MET A 118 12.69 22.21 20.03
CA MET A 118 13.55 23.40 19.87
C MET A 118 12.87 24.70 20.28
N GLU A 119 11.58 24.90 19.95
CA GLU A 119 10.82 26.07 20.43
C GLU A 119 10.68 26.09 21.95
N ARG A 120 10.58 24.92 22.58
CA ARG A 120 10.54 24.76 24.04
C ARG A 120 11.93 24.80 24.69
N PHE A 121 12.98 24.68 23.90
CA PHE A 121 14.35 24.73 24.37
C PHE A 121 14.79 26.19 24.52
N SER A 122 14.76 26.71 25.75
CA SER A 122 15.49 27.92 26.11
C SER A 122 16.97 27.55 26.30
N PRO A 123 17.89 27.95 25.40
CA PRO A 123 19.31 27.63 25.58
C PRO A 123 19.84 28.33 26.84
N PRO A 124 20.78 27.73 27.60
CA PRO A 124 21.40 28.37 28.77
C PRO A 124 22.04 29.73 28.45
N ALA A 125 22.46 29.93 27.20
CA ALA A 125 22.99 31.19 26.70
C ALA A 125 21.94 32.34 26.74
N PHE A 126 20.65 32.03 26.62
CA PHE A 126 19.55 32.99 26.76
C PHE A 126 19.33 33.40 28.21
N GLU A 127 19.52 32.48 29.17
CA GLU A 127 19.48 32.83 30.60
C GLU A 127 20.71 33.64 31.01
N LEU A 128 21.91 33.26 30.54
CA LEU A 128 23.16 33.99 30.77
C LEU A 128 23.09 35.42 30.24
N SER A 129 22.59 35.62 29.01
CA SER A 129 22.42 36.96 28.43
C SER A 129 21.34 37.77 29.15
N LYS A 130 20.25 37.14 29.60
CA LYS A 130 19.23 37.80 30.44
C LYS A 130 19.77 38.22 31.81
N HIS A 131 20.61 37.40 32.44
CA HIS A 131 21.30 37.74 33.68
C HIS A 131 22.34 38.85 33.48
N TYR A 132 23.11 38.81 32.39
CA TYR A 132 24.08 39.84 32.04
C TYR A 132 23.42 41.19 31.77
N LEU A 133 22.32 41.20 31.01
CA LEU A 133 21.52 42.40 30.75
C LEU A 133 20.86 42.94 32.02
N LYS A 134 20.41 42.07 32.94
CA LYS A 134 19.93 42.49 34.27
C LYS A 134 21.04 43.09 35.14
N SER A 135 22.26 42.53 35.11
CA SER A 135 23.39 43.09 35.87
C SER A 135 23.90 44.43 35.33
N LEU A 136 23.65 44.73 34.06
CA LEU A 136 24.00 46.01 33.44
C LEU A 136 22.87 47.06 33.56
N GLY A 137 21.63 46.62 33.82
CA GLY A 137 20.43 47.45 33.85
C GLY A 137 20.17 48.19 35.15
N GLY A 138 20.94 47.93 36.22
CA GLY A 138 20.91 48.69 37.47
C GLY A 138 19.66 48.43 38.33
N ASP A 139 19.86 47.66 39.40
CA ASP A 139 19.96 48.22 40.76
C ASP A 139 21.27 47.74 41.38
#